data_AF-A0A177WTG3-F1
#
_entry.id   AF-A0A177WTG3-F1
#
_cell.length_a   1.000
_cell.length_b   1.000
_cell.length_c   1.000
_cell.angle_alpha   90.00
_cell.angle_beta   90.00
_cell.angle_gamma   90.00
#
_symmetry.space_group_name_H-M   'P 1'
#
loop_
_entity.id
_entity.type
_entity.pdbx_description
1 polymer ?
#
loop_
_entity_poly.entity_id
_entity_poly.type
_entity_poly.pdbx_seq_one_letter_code
_entity_poly.pdbx_strand_id
1 'polypeptide(L)'
;MWRKGFNDMHFDTVLDGELVFETKKDRSGQESRELWFLLFDAMVVDGKNLCDRPYTKRLGYLREFVLIPHLEYLKRNPNQKHNYPFEIVQKHLELSYKVQKVFDMMSKCHHKTDGVIYTSSIAPYVSGTCSKMLKWKPSEENTVDFKILDMKLDGSYPLFRIGILENRNQYSDFGIITLSEETSKEWAKNPPVGRIIECRYDPNWPLNWRFSRFRDDKDSANHISTYNSIMISINDNVQKDDLIKASNAIEATWKQRTIGNEVRI
;
A
#
# COMPACT_ATOMS: atom_id res chain seq x y z
N MET A 1 -29.44 16.24 -17.23
CA MET A 1 -28.35 15.30 -16.89
C MET A 1 -29.02 14.06 -16.32
N TRP A 2 -28.95 12.93 -17.02
CA TRP A 2 -29.60 11.68 -16.60
C TRP A 2 -28.83 11.13 -15.39
N ARG A 3 -29.53 10.85 -14.28
CA ARG A 3 -28.95 10.25 -13.07
C ARG A 3 -29.31 8.77 -13.08
N LYS A 4 -28.30 7.89 -13.02
CA LYS A 4 -28.52 6.44 -12.97
C LYS A 4 -29.41 6.10 -11.76
N GLY A 5 -30.51 5.39 -11.99
CA GLY A 5 -31.41 4.94 -10.95
C GLY A 5 -30.82 3.76 -10.17
N PHE A 6 -31.26 3.59 -8.93
CA PHE A 6 -30.81 2.48 -8.06
C PHE A 6 -31.23 1.07 -8.54
N ASN A 7 -32.15 1.00 -9.52
CA ASN A 7 -32.56 -0.25 -10.18
C ASN A 7 -31.85 -0.49 -11.52
N ASP A 8 -31.08 0.48 -12.01
CA ASP A 8 -30.42 0.36 -13.31
C ASP A 8 -29.16 -0.49 -13.17
N MET A 9 -29.04 -1.52 -14.00
CA MET A 9 -27.85 -2.34 -14.04
C MET A 9 -26.66 -1.57 -14.64
N HIS A 10 -25.47 -1.82 -14.11
CA HIS A 10 -24.22 -1.37 -14.73
C HIS A 10 -23.88 -2.21 -15.95
N PHE A 11 -23.28 -1.57 -16.95
CA PHE A 11 -22.58 -2.22 -18.06
C PHE A 11 -21.20 -1.58 -18.20
N ASP A 12 -20.23 -2.27 -18.81
CA ASP A 12 -18.89 -1.74 -19.11
C ASP A 12 -18.32 -0.80 -18.04
N THR A 13 -18.22 -1.28 -16.80
CA THR A 13 -17.80 -0.49 -15.65
C THR A 13 -16.54 -1.11 -15.04
N VAL A 14 -15.50 -0.29 -14.87
CA VAL A 14 -14.20 -0.69 -14.35
C VAL A 14 -13.81 0.27 -13.24
N LEU A 15 -13.69 -0.26 -12.02
CA LEU A 15 -13.40 0.50 -10.80
C LEU A 15 -12.06 0.04 -10.23
N ASP A 16 -11.40 0.94 -9.48
CA ASP A 16 -10.17 0.63 -8.74
C ASP A 16 -10.45 0.62 -7.24
N GLY A 17 -9.92 -0.38 -6.56
CA GLY A 17 -10.21 -0.62 -5.15
C GLY A 17 -9.29 -1.64 -4.51
N GLU A 18 -9.41 -1.77 -3.20
CA GLU A 18 -8.62 -2.67 -2.36
C GLU A 18 -9.55 -3.51 -1.50
N LEU A 19 -9.35 -4.83 -1.49
CA LEU A 19 -10.11 -5.76 -0.67
C LEU A 19 -9.38 -5.97 0.65
N VAL A 20 -10.02 -5.64 1.77
CA VAL A 20 -9.42 -5.70 3.11
C VAL A 20 -10.30 -6.50 4.07
N PHE A 21 -9.68 -7.11 5.07
CA PHE A 21 -10.39 -7.64 6.23
C PHE A 21 -10.50 -6.54 7.30
N GLU A 22 -11.72 -6.13 7.61
CA GLU A 22 -12.03 -5.20 8.68
C GLU A 22 -12.37 -5.99 9.96
N THR A 23 -11.67 -5.70 11.05
CA THR A 23 -11.93 -6.36 12.35
C THR A 23 -12.84 -5.50 13.23
N LYS A 24 -14.09 -5.92 13.44
CA LYS A 24 -15.01 -5.21 14.33
C LYS A 24 -15.00 -5.85 15.71
N LYS A 25 -15.10 -5.02 16.76
CA LYS A 25 -15.37 -5.46 18.13
C LYS A 25 -16.80 -5.10 18.48
N ASP A 26 -17.56 -6.08 18.94
CA ASP A 26 -18.88 -5.80 19.50
C ASP A 26 -18.78 -5.26 20.94
N ARG A 27 -19.92 -4.97 21.55
CA ARG A 27 -19.99 -4.46 22.94
C ARG A 27 -19.51 -5.48 23.99
N SER A 28 -19.48 -6.77 23.65
CA SER A 28 -18.97 -7.84 24.51
C SER A 28 -17.45 -8.04 24.36
N GLY A 29 -16.83 -7.35 23.39
CA GLY A 29 -15.42 -7.48 23.06
C GLY A 29 -15.12 -8.61 22.09
N GLN A 30 -16.14 -9.30 21.56
CA GLN A 30 -15.97 -10.35 20.56
C GLN A 30 -15.57 -9.72 19.22
N GLU A 31 -14.51 -10.26 18.62
CA GLU A 31 -14.02 -9.84 17.32
C GLU A 31 -14.74 -10.59 16.19
N SER A 32 -15.21 -9.85 15.19
CA SER A 32 -15.66 -10.38 13.91
C SER A 32 -14.81 -9.81 12.78
N ARG A 33 -14.60 -10.60 11.73
CA ARG A 33 -13.91 -10.15 10.52
C ARG A 33 -14.91 -10.06 9.38
N GLU A 34 -14.95 -8.90 8.74
CA GLU A 34 -15.76 -8.64 7.57
C GLU A 34 -14.86 -8.31 6.38
N LEU A 35 -15.30 -8.70 5.18
CA LEU A 35 -14.59 -8.38 3.95
C LEU A 35 -15.12 -7.06 3.40
N TRP A 36 -14.25 -6.08 3.18
CA TRP A 36 -14.59 -4.75 2.68
C TRP A 36 -13.85 -4.49 1.37
N PHE A 37 -14.56 -4.03 0.35
CA PHE A 37 -13.98 -3.53 -0.89
C PHE A 37 -13.95 -2.00 -0.87
N LEU A 38 -12.76 -1.46 -0.59
CA LEU A 38 -12.47 -0.03 -0.48
C LEU A 38 -12.22 0.56 -1.87
N LEU A 39 -13.23 1.22 -2.44
CA LEU A 39 -13.16 1.88 -3.74
C LEU A 39 -12.47 3.24 -3.65
N PHE A 40 -11.52 3.51 -4.56
CA PHE A 40 -10.77 4.77 -4.58
C PHE A 40 -10.57 5.40 -5.97
N ASP A 41 -10.89 4.72 -7.08
CA ASP A 41 -10.91 5.34 -8.41
C ASP A 41 -11.93 4.67 -9.36
N ALA A 42 -12.22 5.30 -10.50
CA ALA A 42 -13.09 4.76 -11.55
C ALA A 42 -12.55 5.10 -12.94
N MET A 43 -12.26 4.07 -13.73
CA MET A 43 -11.69 4.19 -15.08
C MET A 43 -12.77 4.22 -16.15
N VAL A 44 -13.81 3.39 -15.99
CA VAL A 44 -14.95 3.34 -16.91
C VAL A 44 -16.23 3.21 -16.09
N VAL A 45 -17.27 3.96 -16.44
CA VAL A 45 -18.60 3.83 -15.82
C VAL A 45 -19.65 3.86 -16.94
N ASP A 46 -20.42 2.80 -17.06
CA ASP A 46 -21.48 2.65 -18.06
C ASP A 46 -21.00 2.96 -19.49
N GLY A 47 -19.88 2.33 -19.90
CA GLY A 47 -19.26 2.49 -21.21
C GLY A 47 -18.51 3.82 -21.41
N LYS A 48 -18.59 4.74 -20.45
CA LYS A 48 -17.88 6.02 -20.52
C LYS A 48 -16.46 5.88 -19.98
N ASN A 49 -15.47 6.04 -20.86
CA ASN A 49 -14.06 6.12 -20.47
C ASN A 49 -13.78 7.44 -19.72
N LEU A 50 -13.19 7.32 -18.54
CA LEU A 50 -12.83 8.40 -17.62
C LEU A 50 -11.31 8.55 -17.45
N CYS A 51 -10.48 7.73 -18.08
CA CYS A 51 -9.03 7.74 -17.87
C CYS A 51 -8.40 9.10 -18.15
N ASP A 52 -8.82 9.80 -19.21
CA ASP A 52 -8.30 11.14 -19.55
C ASP A 52 -8.83 12.26 -18.64
N ARG A 53 -9.75 11.94 -17.72
CA ARG A 53 -10.34 12.91 -16.80
C ARG A 53 -9.48 13.08 -15.56
N PRO A 54 -9.43 14.30 -14.97
CA PRO A 54 -8.83 14.52 -13.65
C PRO A 54 -9.39 13.57 -12.59
N TYR A 55 -8.55 13.17 -11.62
CA TYR A 55 -8.93 12.29 -10.51
C TYR A 55 -10.19 12.77 -9.78
N THR A 56 -10.34 14.07 -9.55
CA THR A 56 -11.54 14.64 -8.91
C THR A 56 -12.82 14.39 -9.70
N LYS A 57 -12.76 14.37 -11.03
CA LYS A 57 -13.91 14.01 -11.88
C LYS A 57 -14.17 12.52 -11.80
N ARG A 58 -13.15 11.65 -11.85
CA ARG A 58 -13.30 10.20 -11.73
C ARG A 58 -13.95 9.81 -10.39
N LEU A 59 -13.51 10.39 -9.28
CA LEU A 59 -14.14 10.26 -7.97
C LEU A 59 -15.59 10.74 -7.95
N GLY A 60 -15.89 11.85 -8.62
CA GLY A 60 -17.26 12.33 -8.78
C GLY A 60 -18.14 11.29 -9.49
N TYR A 61 -17.62 10.64 -10.54
CA TYR A 61 -18.35 9.58 -11.24
C TYR A 61 -18.56 8.35 -10.36
N LEU A 62 -17.51 7.88 -9.67
CA LEU A 62 -17.58 6.78 -8.71
C LEU A 62 -18.68 7.04 -7.66
N ARG A 63 -18.73 8.26 -7.12
CA ARG A 63 -19.72 8.62 -6.11
C ARG A 63 -21.13 8.68 -6.68
N GLU A 64 -21.34 9.48 -7.73
CA GLU A 64 -22.69 9.80 -8.22
C GLU A 64 -23.36 8.64 -8.97
N PHE A 65 -22.59 7.81 -9.66
CA PHE A 65 -23.13 6.77 -10.54
C PHE A 65 -22.97 5.35 -9.99
N VAL A 66 -22.11 5.12 -8.99
CA VAL A 66 -21.91 3.78 -8.40
C VAL A 66 -22.34 3.76 -6.94
N LEU A 67 -21.67 4.55 -6.09
CA LEU A 67 -21.85 4.46 -4.64
C LEU A 67 -23.23 4.95 -4.18
N ILE A 68 -23.67 6.11 -4.64
CA ILE A 68 -24.98 6.65 -4.23
C ILE A 68 -26.13 5.72 -4.66
N PRO A 69 -26.23 5.27 -5.93
CA PRO A 69 -27.26 4.31 -6.34
C PRO A 69 -27.20 3.00 -5.54
N HIS A 70 -26.00 2.47 -5.27
CA HIS A 70 -25.83 1.26 -4.47
C HIS A 70 -26.34 1.43 -3.02
N LEU A 71 -26.00 2.55 -2.36
CA LEU A 71 -26.48 2.85 -1.01
C LEU A 71 -27.99 3.08 -0.98
N GLU A 72 -28.55 3.76 -2.00
CA GLU A 72 -30.00 3.93 -2.15
C GLU A 72 -30.71 2.58 -2.33
N TYR A 73 -30.13 1.65 -3.10
CA TYR A 73 -30.65 0.29 -3.26
C TYR A 73 -30.67 -0.47 -1.94
N LEU A 74 -29.55 -0.49 -1.20
CA LEU A 74 -29.48 -1.19 0.10
C LEU A 74 -30.40 -0.58 1.15
N LYS A 75 -30.59 0.75 1.15
CA LYS A 75 -31.53 1.42 2.05
C LYS A 75 -32.97 0.99 1.82
N ARG A 76 -33.36 0.73 0.57
CA ARG A 76 -34.71 0.26 0.18
C ARG A 76 -34.86 -1.26 0.34
N ASN A 77 -33.74 -1.99 0.29
CA ASN A 77 -33.71 -3.44 0.34
C ASN A 77 -32.74 -3.94 1.45
N PRO A 78 -33.01 -3.66 2.73
CA PRO A 78 -32.05 -3.91 3.81
C PRO A 78 -31.64 -5.39 3.94
N ASN A 79 -32.55 -6.31 3.62
CA ASN A 79 -32.30 -7.74 3.65
C ASN A 79 -31.28 -8.21 2.59
N GLN A 80 -31.04 -7.41 1.55
CA GLN A 80 -30.09 -7.78 0.49
C GLN A 80 -28.64 -7.68 0.95
N LYS A 81 -28.35 -6.93 2.02
CA LYS A 81 -27.00 -6.74 2.52
C LYS A 81 -26.29 -8.08 2.83
N HIS A 82 -27.03 -9.05 3.36
CA HIS A 82 -26.50 -10.38 3.69
C HIS A 82 -26.12 -11.23 2.46
N ASN A 83 -26.58 -10.86 1.27
CA ASN A 83 -26.26 -11.58 0.03
C ASN A 83 -24.93 -11.11 -0.59
N TYR A 84 -24.33 -10.04 -0.07
CA TYR A 84 -23.09 -9.49 -0.61
C TYR A 84 -21.90 -10.28 -0.06
N PRO A 85 -20.92 -10.65 -0.91
CA PRO A 85 -19.70 -11.30 -0.46
C PRO A 85 -18.78 -10.35 0.34
N PHE A 86 -18.96 -9.04 0.19
CA PHE A 86 -18.21 -7.99 0.87
C PHE A 86 -19.00 -6.69 0.94
N GLU A 87 -18.65 -5.83 1.90
CA GLU A 87 -19.16 -4.47 1.98
C GLU A 87 -18.47 -3.58 0.94
N ILE A 88 -19.22 -2.76 0.21
CA ILE A 88 -18.66 -1.77 -0.73
C ILE A 88 -18.56 -0.43 -0.01
N VAL A 89 -17.35 0.10 0.12
CA VAL A 89 -17.08 1.32 0.88
C VAL A 89 -16.18 2.25 0.08
N GLN A 90 -16.47 3.55 0.08
CA GLN A 90 -15.54 4.54 -0.48
C GLN A 90 -14.35 4.72 0.47
N LYS A 91 -13.12 4.56 -0.04
CA LYS A 91 -11.91 4.86 0.74
C LYS A 91 -11.93 6.33 1.15
N HIS A 92 -11.71 6.61 2.42
CA HIS A 92 -11.66 7.97 2.92
C HIS A 92 -10.43 8.69 2.36
N LEU A 93 -10.64 9.89 1.81
CA LEU A 93 -9.60 10.70 1.19
C LEU A 93 -9.48 12.03 1.92
N GLU A 94 -8.25 12.50 2.07
CA GLU A 94 -7.96 13.83 2.61
C GLU A 94 -7.11 14.62 1.62
N LEU A 95 -7.15 15.95 1.75
CA LEU A 95 -6.26 16.82 1.00
C LEU A 95 -4.81 16.59 1.43
N SER A 96 -3.86 16.79 0.52
CA SER A 96 -2.44 16.46 0.74
C SER A 96 -1.83 17.15 1.96
N TYR A 97 -2.29 18.35 2.30
CA TYR A 97 -1.85 19.13 3.46
C TYR A 97 -2.54 18.72 4.78
N LYS A 98 -3.40 17.70 4.77
CA LYS A 98 -4.03 17.13 5.97
C LYS A 98 -3.43 15.77 6.34
N VAL A 99 -2.16 15.53 6.00
CA VAL A 99 -1.50 14.23 6.25
C VAL A 99 -1.51 13.84 7.73
N GLN A 100 -1.41 14.80 8.66
CA GLN A 100 -1.54 14.53 10.09
C GLN A 100 -2.85 13.81 10.41
N LYS A 101 -3.96 14.27 9.84
CA LYS A 101 -5.28 13.65 10.03
C LYS A 101 -5.31 12.23 9.48
N VAL A 102 -4.64 11.97 8.35
CA VAL A 102 -4.50 10.62 7.78
C VAL A 102 -3.75 9.71 8.77
N PHE A 103 -2.63 10.17 9.34
CA PHE A 103 -1.90 9.41 10.36
C PHE A 103 -2.74 9.14 11.61
N ASP A 104 -3.53 10.10 12.06
CA ASP A 104 -4.44 9.93 13.21
C ASP A 104 -5.60 8.95 12.91
N MET A 105 -5.97 8.79 11.63
CA MET A 105 -6.97 7.85 11.18
C MET A 105 -6.41 6.43 11.01
N MET A 106 -5.15 6.29 10.57
CA MET A 106 -4.50 4.99 10.40
C MET A 106 -4.49 4.15 11.69
N SER A 107 -4.33 4.79 12.86
CA SER A 107 -4.38 4.12 14.16
C SER A 107 -5.79 3.64 14.56
N LYS A 108 -6.83 4.15 13.89
CA LYS A 108 -8.24 3.82 14.12
C LYS A 108 -8.80 2.85 13.08
N CYS A 109 -8.09 2.60 11.99
CA CYS A 109 -8.48 1.61 11.00
C CYS A 109 -8.44 0.20 11.61
N HIS A 110 -9.42 -0.65 11.30
CA HIS A 110 -9.42 -2.04 11.77
C HIS A 110 -8.86 -3.02 10.73
N HIS A 111 -8.21 -2.50 9.69
CA HIS A 111 -7.37 -3.22 8.75
C HIS A 111 -5.92 -2.70 8.83
N LYS A 112 -4.97 -3.50 8.34
CA LYS A 112 -3.54 -3.13 8.32
C LYS A 112 -3.33 -1.91 7.41
N THR A 113 -2.56 -0.93 7.89
CA THR A 113 -2.09 0.22 7.11
C THR A 113 -0.57 0.30 7.20
N ASP A 114 0.11 0.67 6.10
CA ASP A 114 1.58 0.61 6.01
C ASP A 114 2.22 1.88 5.40
N GLY A 115 1.43 2.94 5.23
CA GLY A 115 1.90 4.17 4.62
C GLY A 115 0.78 5.08 4.13
N VAL A 116 1.15 6.01 3.26
CA VAL A 116 0.26 7.01 2.66
C VAL A 116 0.41 6.98 1.14
N ILE A 117 -0.71 7.07 0.43
CA ILE A 117 -0.74 7.23 -1.03
C ILE A 117 -1.14 8.66 -1.36
N TYR A 118 -0.31 9.35 -2.15
CA TYR A 118 -0.60 10.65 -2.72
C TYR A 118 -0.99 10.49 -4.18
N THR A 119 -2.24 10.78 -4.50
CA THR A 119 -2.76 10.76 -5.87
C THR A 119 -2.93 12.19 -6.38
N SER A 120 -2.33 12.52 -7.52
CA SER A 120 -2.51 13.83 -8.14
C SER A 120 -3.98 14.08 -8.49
N SER A 121 -4.55 15.17 -7.98
CA SER A 121 -5.97 15.53 -8.18
C SER A 121 -6.33 15.89 -9.63
N ILE A 122 -5.33 16.26 -10.43
CA ILE A 122 -5.49 16.75 -11.81
C ILE A 122 -4.99 15.76 -12.86
N ALA A 123 -4.20 14.76 -12.47
CA ALA A 123 -3.62 13.84 -13.44
C ALA A 123 -4.69 12.87 -14.01
N PRO A 124 -4.60 12.54 -15.31
CA PRO A 124 -5.34 11.42 -15.87
C PRO A 124 -4.89 10.10 -15.23
N TYR A 125 -5.72 9.07 -15.37
CA TYR A 125 -5.36 7.70 -15.02
C TYR A 125 -4.39 7.16 -16.08
N VAL A 126 -3.36 6.44 -15.63
CA VAL A 126 -2.35 5.82 -16.50
C VAL A 126 -2.24 4.35 -16.13
N SER A 127 -2.31 3.47 -17.13
CA SER A 127 -2.02 2.05 -16.94
C SER A 127 -0.54 1.84 -16.71
N GLY A 128 -0.18 1.08 -15.67
CA GLY A 128 1.20 0.80 -15.30
C GLY A 128 1.80 1.85 -14.37
N THR A 129 3.11 2.11 -14.49
CA THR A 129 3.84 3.01 -13.58
C THR A 129 3.41 4.46 -13.77
N CYS A 130 2.88 5.07 -12.70
CA CYS A 130 2.46 6.47 -12.69
C CYS A 130 3.38 7.32 -11.80
N SER A 131 4.16 8.22 -12.39
CA SER A 131 5.05 9.15 -11.66
C SER A 131 4.30 10.25 -10.89
N LYS A 132 2.98 10.36 -11.08
CA LYS A 132 2.09 11.32 -10.39
C LYS A 132 1.33 10.69 -9.22
N MET A 133 1.56 9.41 -8.95
CA MET A 133 1.08 8.71 -7.78
C MET A 133 2.29 8.32 -6.93
N LEU A 134 2.35 8.85 -5.71
CA LEU A 134 3.47 8.61 -4.80
C LEU A 134 2.98 7.71 -3.67
N LYS A 135 3.80 6.73 -3.31
CA LYS A 135 3.63 5.94 -2.10
C LYS A 135 4.71 6.36 -1.11
N TRP A 136 4.29 6.76 0.07
CA TRP A 136 5.18 6.96 1.21
C TRP A 136 4.98 5.79 2.17
N LYS A 137 6.08 5.21 2.63
CA LYS A 137 6.10 4.23 3.73
C LYS A 137 7.14 4.66 4.74
N PRO A 138 6.93 4.37 6.03
CA PRO A 138 7.99 4.52 7.03
C PRO A 138 9.23 3.72 6.58
N SER A 139 10.42 4.28 6.80
CA SER A 139 11.69 3.67 6.40
C SER A 139 11.88 2.26 6.96
N GLU A 140 11.36 2.03 8.16
CA GLU A 140 11.37 0.80 8.93
C GLU A 140 10.45 -0.30 8.35
N GLU A 141 9.51 0.07 7.48
CA GLU A 141 8.64 -0.87 6.74
C GLU A 141 9.26 -1.30 5.40
N ASN A 142 10.41 -0.75 5.01
CA ASN A 142 11.12 -1.20 3.82
C ASN A 142 11.74 -2.56 4.07
N THR A 143 11.44 -3.50 3.18
CA THR A 143 11.95 -4.85 3.22
C THR A 143 12.60 -5.22 1.89
N VAL A 144 13.65 -6.04 1.97
CA VAL A 144 14.30 -6.66 0.82
C VAL A 144 14.22 -8.16 1.01
N ASP A 145 13.79 -8.86 -0.03
CA ASP A 145 13.86 -10.31 -0.05
C ASP A 145 15.24 -10.75 -0.54
N PHE A 146 15.96 -11.53 0.27
CA PHE A 146 17.25 -12.13 -0.06
C PHE A 146 17.13 -13.66 -0.14
N LYS A 147 18.06 -14.30 -0.86
CA LYS A 147 18.17 -15.78 -0.89
C LYS A 147 19.29 -16.23 0.04
N ILE A 148 19.04 -17.25 0.86
CA ILE A 148 20.12 -17.88 1.64
C ILE A 148 20.97 -18.72 0.70
N LEU A 149 22.24 -18.36 0.54
CA LEU A 149 23.16 -19.01 -0.41
C LEU A 149 23.82 -20.25 0.19
N ASP A 150 24.36 -20.11 1.40
CA ASP A 150 24.95 -21.20 2.17
C ASP A 150 25.08 -20.84 3.65
N MET A 151 25.56 -21.82 4.41
CA MET A 151 25.99 -21.67 5.78
C MET A 151 27.47 -22.01 5.85
N LYS A 152 28.25 -21.18 6.55
CA LYS A 152 29.65 -21.43 6.88
C LYS A 152 29.82 -21.38 8.40
N LEU A 153 30.88 -22.00 8.89
CA LEU A 153 31.28 -21.90 10.29
C LEU A 153 32.49 -20.97 10.39
N ASP A 154 32.40 -19.98 11.26
CA ASP A 154 33.54 -19.21 11.73
C ASP A 154 33.84 -19.64 13.17
N GLY A 155 34.81 -20.55 13.31
CA GLY A 155 34.98 -21.35 14.52
C GLY A 155 33.72 -22.17 14.82
N SER A 156 33.09 -21.90 15.97
CA SER A 156 31.83 -22.55 16.37
C SER A 156 30.58 -21.75 15.98
N TYR A 157 30.74 -20.57 15.36
CA TYR A 157 29.63 -19.68 15.06
C TYR A 157 29.12 -19.87 13.64
N PRO A 158 27.82 -20.13 13.45
CA PRO A 158 27.22 -20.28 12.13
C PRO A 158 26.98 -18.91 11.48
N LEU A 159 27.52 -18.74 10.27
CA LEU A 159 27.33 -17.56 9.44
C LEU A 159 26.53 -17.94 8.19
N PHE A 160 25.49 -17.19 7.88
CA PHE A 160 24.62 -17.45 6.74
C PHE A 160 24.85 -16.38 5.67
N ARG A 161 25.33 -16.81 4.50
CA ARG A 161 25.48 -15.90 3.37
C ARG A 161 24.14 -15.70 2.69
N ILE A 162 23.86 -14.45 2.35
CA ILE A 162 22.66 -14.04 1.63
C ILE A 162 23.05 -13.49 0.26
N GLY A 163 22.18 -13.71 -0.70
CA GLY A 163 22.39 -13.31 -2.08
C GLY A 163 21.22 -12.52 -2.64
N ILE A 164 21.54 -11.71 -3.63
CA ILE A 164 20.59 -10.88 -4.36
C ILE A 164 20.59 -11.26 -5.84
N LEU A 165 19.43 -11.15 -6.50
CA LEU A 165 19.29 -11.55 -7.89
C LEU A 165 19.87 -10.47 -8.82
N GLU A 166 20.80 -10.82 -9.70
CA GLU A 166 21.39 -9.91 -10.70
C GLU A 166 20.96 -10.21 -12.13
N ASN A 167 20.90 -11.49 -12.49
CA ASN A 167 20.40 -11.95 -13.77
C ASN A 167 19.44 -13.11 -13.55
N ARG A 168 18.77 -13.59 -14.60
CA ARG A 168 17.92 -14.78 -14.52
C ARG A 168 18.68 -15.92 -13.87
N ASN A 169 18.21 -16.34 -12.69
CA ASN A 169 18.77 -17.41 -11.87
C ASN A 169 20.24 -17.24 -11.43
N GLN A 170 20.81 -16.03 -11.53
CA GLN A 170 22.16 -15.74 -11.03
C GLN A 170 22.08 -14.80 -9.82
N TYR A 171 22.70 -15.23 -8.73
CA TYR A 171 22.74 -14.50 -7.47
C TYR A 171 24.17 -14.03 -7.21
N SER A 172 24.34 -12.76 -6.89
CA SER A 172 25.59 -12.26 -6.33
C SER A 172 25.57 -12.40 -4.81
N ASP A 173 26.76 -12.55 -4.24
CA ASP A 173 26.95 -12.56 -2.78
C ASP A 173 26.71 -11.15 -2.25
N PHE A 174 25.67 -11.00 -1.42
CA PHE A 174 25.34 -9.73 -0.79
C PHE A 174 26.09 -9.55 0.53
N GLY A 175 26.46 -10.66 1.19
CA GLY A 175 27.13 -10.66 2.49
C GLY A 175 26.50 -11.64 3.47
N ILE A 176 26.71 -11.38 4.76
CA ILE A 176 26.26 -12.26 5.84
C ILE A 176 25.09 -11.59 6.57
N ILE A 177 24.04 -12.35 6.87
CA ILE A 177 22.94 -11.86 7.69
C ILE A 177 23.23 -12.08 9.18
N THR A 178 22.94 -11.06 10.00
CA THR A 178 22.96 -11.19 11.45
C THR A 178 21.60 -11.67 11.96
N LEU A 179 21.58 -12.80 12.66
CA LEU A 179 20.39 -13.42 13.22
C LEU A 179 20.33 -13.25 14.74
N SER A 180 19.13 -13.38 15.32
CA SER A 180 19.00 -13.55 16.76
C SER A 180 19.66 -14.87 17.20
N GLU A 181 20.02 -14.98 18.47
CA GLU A 181 20.63 -16.21 19.01
C GLU A 181 19.73 -17.44 18.82
N GLU A 182 18.42 -17.26 19.02
CA GLU A 182 17.42 -18.32 18.84
C GLU A 182 17.35 -18.78 17.38
N THR A 183 17.18 -17.86 16.43
CA THR A 183 17.11 -18.17 15.00
C THR A 183 18.42 -18.77 14.50
N SER A 184 19.56 -18.27 14.97
CA SER A 184 20.88 -18.80 14.63
C SER A 184 21.03 -20.27 15.07
N LYS A 185 20.62 -20.59 16.31
CA LYS A 185 20.62 -21.97 16.84
C LYS A 185 19.69 -22.91 16.06
N GLU A 186 18.52 -22.41 15.68
CA GLU A 186 17.57 -23.17 14.87
C GLU A 186 18.15 -23.49 13.49
N TRP A 187 18.63 -22.46 12.79
CA TRP A 187 19.15 -22.60 11.43
C TRP A 187 20.46 -23.38 11.40
N ALA A 188 21.25 -23.37 12.47
CA ALA A 188 22.44 -24.22 12.57
C ALA A 188 22.11 -25.72 12.56
N LYS A 189 20.94 -26.11 13.09
CA LYS A 189 20.48 -27.51 13.08
C LYS A 189 19.89 -27.90 11.73
N ASN A 190 19.14 -26.99 11.10
CA ASN A 190 18.51 -27.21 9.81
C ASN A 190 18.68 -25.98 8.91
N PRO A 191 19.82 -25.86 8.19
CA PRO A 191 20.13 -24.68 7.40
C PRO A 191 19.10 -24.46 6.28
N PRO A 192 18.41 -23.30 6.24
CA PRO A 192 17.40 -23.02 5.24
C PRO A 192 18.00 -22.55 3.90
N VAL A 193 19.07 -23.23 3.45
CA VAL A 193 19.78 -22.89 2.21
C VAL A 193 18.84 -22.98 1.02
N GLY A 194 18.90 -21.99 0.15
CA GLY A 194 18.04 -21.86 -1.04
C GLY A 194 16.72 -21.16 -0.78
N ARG A 195 16.27 -21.00 0.48
CA ARG A 195 15.02 -20.30 0.81
C ARG A 195 15.17 -18.79 0.66
N ILE A 196 14.04 -18.14 0.39
CA ILE A 196 13.93 -16.69 0.33
C ILE A 196 13.48 -16.18 1.70
N ILE A 197 14.14 -15.13 2.16
CA ILE A 197 13.84 -14.46 3.43
C ILE A 197 13.57 -12.99 3.19
N GLU A 198 12.56 -12.46 3.87
CA GLU A 198 12.29 -11.02 3.93
C GLU A 198 13.10 -10.44 5.07
N CYS A 199 13.91 -9.43 4.78
CA CYS A 199 14.68 -8.68 5.76
C CYS A 199 14.18 -7.25 5.79
N ARG A 200 13.88 -6.72 6.97
CA ARG A 200 13.50 -5.32 7.17
C ARG A 200 14.74 -4.47 7.42
N TYR A 201 14.69 -3.22 6.95
CA TYR A 201 15.73 -2.25 7.28
C TYR A 201 15.60 -1.83 8.76
N ASP A 202 16.69 -1.93 9.50
CA ASP A 202 16.75 -1.55 10.91
C ASP A 202 18.12 -0.90 11.17
N PRO A 203 18.23 0.44 11.24
CA PRO A 203 19.51 1.14 11.33
C PRO A 203 20.27 0.86 12.63
N ASN A 204 19.63 0.25 13.63
CA ASN A 204 20.25 -0.15 14.89
C ASN A 204 20.63 -1.63 14.91
N TRP A 205 20.29 -2.40 13.86
CA TRP A 205 20.64 -3.80 13.75
C TRP A 205 22.00 -3.96 13.07
N PRO A 206 22.84 -4.94 13.46
CA PRO A 206 24.11 -5.17 12.77
C PRO A 206 23.90 -5.42 11.27
N LEU A 207 24.65 -4.67 10.44
CA LEU A 207 24.54 -4.67 8.97
C LEU A 207 23.19 -4.18 8.42
N ASN A 208 22.38 -3.50 9.25
CA ASN A 208 21.15 -2.79 8.93
C ASN A 208 19.98 -3.63 8.38
N TRP A 209 20.13 -4.95 8.27
CA TRP A 209 19.11 -5.86 7.75
C TRP A 209 18.75 -6.92 8.78
N ARG A 210 17.52 -6.86 9.28
CA ARG A 210 16.99 -7.78 10.28
C ARG A 210 16.05 -8.78 9.64
N PHE A 211 16.27 -10.07 9.88
CA PHE A 211 15.36 -11.13 9.45
C PHE A 211 13.94 -10.86 9.96
N SER A 212 12.95 -10.92 9.06
CA SER A 212 11.52 -10.75 9.37
C SER A 212 10.79 -12.09 9.27
N ARG A 213 10.81 -12.72 8.09
CA ARG A 213 10.10 -13.98 7.84
C ARG A 213 10.65 -14.72 6.62
N PHE A 214 10.24 -15.97 6.47
CA PHE A 214 10.39 -16.69 5.22
C PHE A 214 9.37 -16.24 4.17
N ARG A 215 9.80 -16.28 2.91
CA ARG A 215 9.00 -15.98 1.71
C ARG A 215 8.80 -17.25 0.90
N ASP A 216 8.08 -18.21 1.47
CA ASP A 216 7.74 -19.46 0.77
C ASP A 216 6.75 -19.22 -0.39
N ASP A 217 6.19 -18.01 -0.47
CA ASP A 217 5.40 -17.50 -1.60
C ASP A 217 6.26 -17.09 -2.82
N LYS A 218 7.60 -17.14 -2.72
CA LYS A 218 8.51 -16.63 -3.76
C LYS A 218 9.56 -17.64 -4.20
N ASP A 219 9.72 -17.74 -5.52
CA ASP A 219 10.77 -18.55 -6.15
C ASP A 219 12.13 -17.83 -6.24
N SER A 220 12.15 -16.50 -6.05
CA SER A 220 13.37 -15.70 -6.17
C SER A 220 13.43 -14.51 -5.22
N ALA A 221 14.66 -14.10 -4.89
CA ALA A 221 14.94 -12.86 -4.16
C ALA A 221 14.58 -11.63 -5.01
N ASN A 222 14.64 -10.44 -4.41
CA ASN A 222 14.52 -9.22 -5.19
C ASN A 222 15.71 -9.05 -6.16
N HIS A 223 15.44 -8.44 -7.30
CA HIS A 223 16.47 -8.02 -8.23
C HIS A 223 17.28 -6.85 -7.66
N ILE A 224 18.56 -6.75 -8.02
CA ILE A 224 19.46 -5.68 -7.56
C ILE A 224 18.91 -4.27 -7.83
N SER A 225 18.17 -4.08 -8.93
CA SER A 225 17.50 -2.80 -9.21
C SER A 225 16.42 -2.43 -8.19
N THR A 226 15.71 -3.42 -7.66
CA THR A 226 14.71 -3.24 -6.60
C THR A 226 15.40 -2.86 -5.31
N TYR A 227 16.49 -3.54 -4.94
CA TYR A 227 17.31 -3.17 -3.80
C TYR A 227 17.86 -1.74 -3.91
N ASN A 228 18.42 -1.36 -5.06
CA ASN A 228 18.93 0.00 -5.28
C ASN A 228 17.81 1.05 -5.13
N SER A 229 16.61 0.75 -5.61
CA SER A 229 15.44 1.63 -5.44
C SER A 229 15.03 1.75 -3.98
N ILE A 230 15.11 0.66 -3.21
CA ILE A 230 14.85 0.65 -1.76
C ILE A 230 15.93 1.45 -1.02
N MET A 231 17.21 1.29 -1.39
CA MET A 231 18.30 2.05 -0.78
C MET A 231 18.20 3.55 -1.06
N ILE A 232 17.78 3.96 -2.26
CA ILE A 232 17.46 5.36 -2.54
C ILE A 232 16.34 5.83 -1.61
N SER A 233 15.25 5.06 -1.48
CA SER A 233 14.16 5.40 -0.57
C SER A 233 14.59 5.50 0.91
N ILE A 234 15.53 4.65 1.34
CA ILE A 234 16.10 4.67 2.69
C ILE A 234 17.01 5.88 2.89
N ASN A 235 17.78 6.27 1.88
CA ASN A 235 18.70 7.41 1.96
C ASN A 235 17.99 8.76 1.86
N ASP A 236 16.99 8.88 0.98
CA ASP A 236 16.16 10.09 0.84
C ASP A 236 15.33 10.33 2.11
N ASN A 237 15.09 9.26 2.87
CA ASN A 237 14.54 9.18 4.22
C ASN A 237 13.52 10.26 4.62
N VAL A 238 12.47 10.46 3.84
CA VAL A 238 11.39 11.37 4.23
C VAL A 238 10.67 10.75 5.42
N GLN A 239 10.80 11.35 6.60
CA GLN A 239 10.17 10.84 7.82
C GLN A 239 8.73 11.33 7.94
N LYS A 240 7.96 10.68 8.81
CA LYS A 240 6.58 11.07 9.13
C LYS A 240 6.49 12.55 9.51
N ASP A 241 7.40 13.01 10.36
CA ASP A 241 7.44 14.40 10.83
C ASP A 241 7.80 15.39 9.73
N ASP A 242 8.56 14.97 8.71
CA ASP A 242 8.89 15.82 7.57
C ASP A 242 7.65 16.08 6.70
N LEU A 243 6.81 15.06 6.48
CA LEU A 243 5.52 15.21 5.81
C LEU A 243 4.57 16.15 6.57
N ILE A 244 4.54 16.02 7.90
CA ILE A 244 3.73 16.89 8.77
C ILE A 244 4.23 18.33 8.67
N LYS A 245 5.54 18.57 8.81
CA LYS A 245 6.14 19.92 8.68
C LYS A 245 5.88 20.53 7.31
N ALA A 246 5.96 19.75 6.23
CA ALA A 246 5.70 20.22 4.87
C ALA A 246 4.23 20.62 4.62
N SER A 247 3.28 20.10 5.43
CA SER A 247 1.85 20.30 5.21
C SER A 247 1.42 21.77 5.20
N ASN A 248 1.98 22.59 6.10
CA ASN A 248 1.65 24.03 6.17
C ASN A 248 2.06 24.77 4.89
N ALA A 249 3.25 24.49 4.36
CA ALA A 249 3.71 25.08 3.11
C ALA A 249 2.84 24.62 1.92
N ILE A 250 2.48 23.34 1.87
CA ILE A 250 1.60 22.78 0.83
C ILE A 250 0.23 23.45 0.85
N GLU A 251 -0.35 23.66 2.04
CA GLU A 251 -1.64 24.35 2.20
C GLU A 251 -1.56 25.79 1.71
N ALA A 252 -0.53 26.54 2.13
CA ALA A 252 -0.34 27.93 1.73
C ALA A 252 -0.25 28.06 0.21
N THR A 253 0.57 27.22 -0.45
CA THR A 253 0.68 27.23 -1.92
C THR A 253 -0.61 26.75 -2.60
N TRP A 254 -1.35 25.82 -2.00
CA TRP A 254 -2.65 25.41 -2.53
C TRP A 254 -3.67 26.55 -2.51
N LYS A 255 -3.77 27.29 -1.39
CA LYS A 255 -4.63 28.48 -1.26
C LYS A 255 -4.27 29.56 -2.28
N GLN A 256 -2.98 29.80 -2.52
CA GLN A 256 -2.54 30.75 -3.55
C GLN A 256 -2.99 30.33 -4.96
N ARG A 257 -2.86 29.04 -5.30
CA ARG A 257 -3.30 28.52 -6.60
C ARG A 257 -4.81 28.61 -6.80
N THR A 258 -5.60 28.39 -5.75
CA THR A 258 -7.07 28.47 -5.85
C THR A 258 -7.55 29.90 -6.01
N ILE A 259 -6.99 30.84 -5.25
CA ILE A 259 -7.30 32.28 -5.38
C ILE A 259 -6.92 32.78 -6.78
N GLY A 260 -5.74 32.41 -7.28
CA GLY A 260 -5.29 32.81 -8.62
C GLY A 260 -6.13 32.24 -9.77
N ASN A 261 -6.82 31.12 -9.56
CA ASN A 261 -7.74 30.54 -10.54
C ASN A 261 -9.12 31.18 -10.50
N GLU A 262 -9.59 31.68 -9.35
CA GLU A 262 -10.86 32.41 -9.25
C GLU A 262 -10.79 33.81 -9.90
N VAL A 263 -9.61 34.44 -9.91
CA VAL A 263 -9.39 35.76 -10.55
C VAL A 263 -9.25 35.67 -12.08
N ARG A 264 -9.12 34.46 -12.64
CA ARG A 264 -8.94 34.23 -14.09
C ARG A 264 -10.19 33.70 -14.81
N ILE A 265 -11.34 33.72 -14.15
CA ILE A 265 -12.65 33.34 -14.72
C ILE A 265 -13.47 34.61 -14.96
#